data_AF-U2L1F8-F1
#
_entry.id   AF-U2L1F8-F1
#
_cell.length_a   1.000
_cell.length_b   1.000
_cell.length_c   1.000
_cell.angle_alpha   90.00
_cell.angle_beta   90.00
_cell.angle_gamma   90.00
#
_symmetry.space_group_name_H-M   'P 1'
#
loop_
_entity.id
_entity.type
_entity.pdbx_description
1 polymer ?
#
loop_
_entity_poly.entity_id
_entity_poly.type
_entity_poly.pdbx_seq_one_letter_code
_entity_poly.pdbx_strand_id
1 'polypeptide(L)'
;MRKKRLLLGFFVLCLLVIAWFVYRLWPTDTTQAKRALVQVQHQRYYQLSDTKGNKLFFSSLNSDSLLEGAAWNERDVRPSKWITDGFWVNKTWLYPSCNGEIVTVVSDSSHVMANKLEGILLVSNQLNKSKRQLNSLKHQQNELRYYLRVHGVQDMGYNIVAGYANDIHLQCDTLNKVIALLQLMKKSQKVRLLRKDIFTVSYKNAEGKVEKTHCNVIREDANHKILILKTKDSRFPSNAYATTIVPWNIDDMNESMAVTTRFHQPCAIEFAHPGSMIFVSTYMHKGRFAGIKLSDGYYNSRQIDKLIHLEEKN
;
A
#
# COMPACT_ATOMS: atom_id res chain seq x y z
N MET A 1 -16.90 56.54 -26.83
CA MET A 1 -17.74 55.35 -26.51
C MET A 1 -16.96 54.04 -26.41
N ARG A 2 -15.98 53.76 -27.28
CA ARG A 2 -15.17 52.52 -27.27
C ARG A 2 -14.39 52.27 -25.96
N LYS A 3 -13.78 53.32 -25.38
CA LYS A 3 -13.06 53.25 -24.08
C LYS A 3 -13.96 52.87 -22.90
N LYS A 4 -15.19 53.40 -22.84
CA LYS A 4 -16.18 53.08 -21.78
C LYS A 4 -16.68 51.62 -21.88
N ARG A 5 -16.86 51.10 -23.09
CA ARG A 5 -17.21 49.68 -23.34
C ARG A 5 -16.06 48.72 -23.00
N LEU A 6 -14.82 49.12 -23.28
CA LEU A 6 -13.63 48.36 -22.89
C LEU A 6 -13.44 48.34 -21.36
N LEU A 7 -13.64 49.46 -20.67
CA LEU A 7 -13.63 49.54 -19.20
C LEU A 7 -14.72 48.68 -18.56
N LEU A 8 -15.94 48.71 -19.11
CA LEU A 8 -17.03 47.86 -18.63
C LEU A 8 -16.73 46.37 -18.84
N GLY A 9 -16.19 46.01 -20.01
CA GLY A 9 -15.78 44.62 -20.30
C GLY A 9 -14.67 44.13 -19.38
N PHE A 10 -13.69 44.97 -19.06
CA PHE A 10 -12.64 44.65 -18.10
C PHE A 10 -13.20 44.43 -16.70
N PHE A 11 -14.11 45.29 -16.24
CA PHE A 11 -14.75 45.15 -14.92
C PHE A 11 -15.55 43.84 -14.80
N VAL A 12 -16.33 43.50 -15.83
CA VAL A 12 -17.08 42.23 -15.88
C VAL A 12 -16.13 41.03 -15.85
N LEU A 13 -15.03 41.08 -16.62
CA LEU A 13 -14.01 40.03 -16.60
C LEU A 13 -13.39 39.88 -15.20
N CYS A 14 -13.04 40.99 -14.53
CA CYS A 14 -12.52 40.96 -13.17
C CYS A 14 -13.52 40.34 -12.19
N LEU A 15 -14.81 40.68 -12.28
CA LEU A 15 -15.85 40.08 -11.44
C LEU A 15 -15.97 38.57 -11.65
N LEU A 16 -15.93 38.10 -12.91
CA LEU A 16 -15.96 36.68 -13.22
C LEU A 16 -14.74 35.94 -12.66
N VAL A 17 -13.55 36.55 -12.77
CA VAL A 17 -12.31 36.00 -12.20
C VAL A 17 -12.40 35.91 -10.68
N ILE A 18 -12.87 36.97 -10.01
CA ILE A 18 -13.05 36.96 -8.54
C ILE A 18 -14.07 35.89 -8.13
N ALA A 19 -15.22 35.82 -8.80
CA ALA A 19 -16.24 34.80 -8.53
C ALA A 19 -15.69 33.37 -8.71
N TRP A 20 -14.86 33.14 -9.74
CA TRP A 20 -14.17 31.88 -9.95
C TRP A 20 -13.23 31.52 -8.80
N PHE A 21 -12.39 32.46 -8.34
CA PHE A 21 -11.49 32.24 -7.21
C PHE A 21 -12.25 31.96 -5.92
N VAL A 22 -13.32 32.71 -5.63
CA VAL A 22 -14.17 32.50 -4.46
C VAL A 22 -14.83 31.12 -4.51
N TYR A 23 -15.33 30.70 -5.68
CA TYR A 23 -15.90 29.36 -5.86
C TYR A 23 -14.87 28.26 -5.63
N ARG A 24 -13.65 28.39 -6.15
CA ARG A 24 -12.58 27.39 -6.01
C ARG A 24 -12.03 27.28 -4.59
N LEU A 25 -11.99 28.40 -3.87
CA LEU A 25 -11.55 28.45 -2.46
C LEU A 25 -12.70 28.24 -1.47
N TRP A 26 -13.91 27.95 -1.97
CA TRP A 26 -15.05 27.70 -1.12
C TRP A 26 -14.82 26.43 -0.27
N PRO A 27 -15.09 26.48 1.05
CA PRO A 27 -14.91 25.32 1.93
C PRO A 27 -15.65 24.07 1.44
N THR A 28 -15.05 22.91 1.66
CA THR A 28 -15.57 21.61 1.23
C THR A 28 -16.59 21.10 2.26
N ASP A 29 -17.69 20.54 1.78
CA ASP A 29 -18.67 19.89 2.65
C ASP A 29 -18.23 18.44 2.99
N THR A 30 -18.68 17.93 4.13
CA THR A 30 -18.45 16.54 4.58
C THR A 30 -18.88 15.52 3.52
N THR A 31 -19.99 15.76 2.83
CA THR A 31 -20.48 14.89 1.75
C THR A 31 -19.52 14.86 0.56
N GLN A 32 -18.98 16.01 0.16
CA GLN A 32 -17.98 16.13 -0.91
C GLN A 32 -16.65 15.47 -0.50
N ALA A 33 -16.20 15.70 0.73
CA ALA A 33 -15.00 15.04 1.28
C ALA A 33 -15.17 13.51 1.26
N LYS A 34 -16.33 12.98 1.64
CA LYS A 34 -16.59 11.53 1.56
C LYS A 34 -16.57 11.00 0.12
N ARG A 35 -17.04 11.77 -0.85
CA ARG A 35 -17.00 11.40 -2.28
C ARG A 35 -15.59 11.47 -2.87
N ALA A 36 -14.68 12.21 -2.25
CA ALA A 36 -13.26 12.21 -2.63
C ALA A 36 -12.47 11.06 -2.03
N LEU A 37 -12.95 10.51 -0.92
CA LEU A 37 -12.25 9.49 -0.17
C LEU A 37 -12.31 8.12 -0.88
N VAL A 38 -11.18 7.42 -0.85
CA VAL A 38 -11.01 6.08 -1.40
C VAL A 38 -10.27 5.20 -0.40
N GLN A 39 -10.47 3.89 -0.51
CA GLN A 39 -9.68 2.93 0.25
C GLN A 39 -8.55 2.41 -0.63
N VAL A 40 -7.32 2.54 -0.18
CA VAL A 40 -6.12 2.09 -0.88
C VAL A 40 -5.64 0.80 -0.23
N GLN A 41 -5.61 -0.26 -1.02
CA GLN A 41 -5.01 -1.53 -0.65
C GLN A 41 -3.61 -1.60 -1.23
N HIS A 42 -2.60 -1.65 -0.36
CA HIS A 42 -1.20 -1.88 -0.72
C HIS A 42 -0.87 -3.35 -0.48
N GLN A 43 -0.36 -4.02 -1.52
CA GLN A 43 0.14 -5.38 -1.44
C GLN A 43 1.63 -5.41 -1.79
N ARG A 44 2.40 -6.17 -1.02
CA ARG A 44 3.84 -6.33 -1.24
C ARG A 44 4.25 -7.79 -1.20
N TYR A 45 5.13 -8.14 -2.12
CA TYR A 45 5.90 -9.37 -2.07
C TYR A 45 7.29 -9.10 -2.65
N TYR A 46 8.17 -10.07 -2.47
CA TYR A 46 9.55 -10.00 -2.91
C TYR A 46 9.86 -11.20 -3.80
N GLN A 47 10.80 -10.99 -4.71
CA GLN A 47 11.31 -12.00 -5.62
C GLN A 47 12.83 -12.02 -5.55
N LEU A 48 13.39 -13.15 -5.16
CA LEU A 48 14.80 -13.47 -5.37
C LEU A 48 14.93 -14.10 -6.75
N SER A 49 15.91 -13.64 -7.51
CA SER A 49 16.23 -14.17 -8.84
C SER A 49 17.73 -14.39 -8.97
N ASP A 50 18.12 -15.54 -9.50
CA ASP A 50 19.51 -15.81 -9.85
C ASP A 50 19.77 -15.60 -11.35
N THR A 51 21.04 -15.68 -11.75
CA THR A 51 21.43 -15.51 -13.16
C THR A 51 21.01 -16.67 -14.06
N LYS A 52 20.60 -17.80 -13.48
CA LYS A 52 20.22 -19.03 -14.20
C LYS A 52 18.70 -19.14 -14.38
N GLY A 53 17.94 -18.15 -13.92
CA GLY A 53 16.48 -18.09 -14.05
C GLY A 53 15.71 -18.72 -12.88
N ASN A 54 16.38 -19.20 -11.84
CA ASN A 54 15.71 -19.66 -10.63
C ASN A 54 15.09 -18.46 -9.90
N LYS A 55 13.81 -18.59 -9.54
CA LYS A 55 13.05 -17.57 -8.84
C LYS A 55 12.49 -18.13 -7.54
N LEU A 56 12.48 -17.30 -6.52
CA LEU A 56 11.85 -17.61 -5.23
C LEU A 56 11.08 -16.36 -4.79
N PHE A 57 9.80 -16.53 -4.47
CA PHE A 57 8.92 -15.45 -4.04
C PHE A 57 8.69 -15.55 -2.53
N PHE A 58 8.47 -14.43 -1.84
CA PHE A 58 8.15 -14.44 -0.41
C PHE A 58 7.40 -13.16 0.01
N SER A 59 6.71 -13.19 1.15
CA SER A 59 5.83 -12.10 1.60
C SER A 59 6.57 -11.01 2.38
N SER A 60 7.40 -11.43 3.33
CA SER A 60 8.03 -10.57 4.33
C SER A 60 9.38 -11.14 4.77
N LEU A 61 10.18 -10.29 5.41
CA LEU A 61 11.39 -10.68 6.12
C LEU A 61 11.12 -10.61 7.61
N ASN A 62 11.52 -11.65 8.34
CA ASN A 62 11.55 -11.60 9.80
C ASN A 62 12.79 -10.83 10.29
N SER A 63 12.85 -10.47 11.58
CA SER A 63 14.00 -9.79 12.22
C SER A 63 15.33 -10.48 11.95
N ASP A 64 15.31 -11.81 11.84
CA ASP A 64 16.50 -12.64 11.61
C ASP A 64 16.87 -12.75 10.12
N SER A 65 16.30 -11.89 9.27
CA SER A 65 16.48 -11.93 7.80
C SER A 65 16.04 -13.26 7.17
N LEU A 66 15.03 -13.88 7.77
CA LEU A 66 14.44 -15.13 7.29
C LEU A 66 13.25 -14.85 6.40
N LEU A 67 13.07 -15.70 5.38
CA LEU A 67 11.98 -15.55 4.43
C LEU A 67 10.68 -16.08 5.04
N GLU A 68 9.63 -15.26 5.04
CA GLU A 68 8.29 -15.66 5.43
C GLU A 68 7.39 -15.82 4.20
N GLY A 69 6.48 -16.80 4.24
CA GLY A 69 5.55 -17.05 3.13
C GLY A 69 6.23 -17.38 1.80
N ALA A 70 7.39 -18.06 1.85
CA ALA A 70 8.16 -18.39 0.65
C ALA A 70 7.38 -19.33 -0.29
N ALA A 71 7.39 -19.01 -1.57
CA ALA A 71 6.65 -19.67 -2.62
C ALA A 71 7.48 -19.81 -3.91
N TRP A 72 7.21 -20.88 -4.65
CA TRP A 72 7.94 -21.26 -5.88
C TRP A 72 7.40 -20.55 -7.11
N ASN A 73 6.08 -20.37 -7.14
CA ASN A 73 5.39 -19.65 -8.18
C ASN A 73 4.88 -18.33 -7.63
N GLU A 74 4.82 -17.33 -8.51
CA GLU A 74 4.23 -16.04 -8.19
C GLU A 74 2.75 -16.15 -7.79
N ARG A 75 2.03 -17.16 -8.29
CA ARG A 75 0.61 -17.40 -7.95
C ARG A 75 0.40 -17.89 -6.52
N ASP A 76 1.41 -18.56 -5.96
CA ASP A 76 1.31 -19.20 -4.65
C ASP A 76 1.77 -18.26 -3.52
N VAL A 77 2.38 -17.12 -3.88
CA VAL A 77 2.81 -16.13 -2.90
C VAL A 77 1.60 -15.45 -2.27
N ARG A 78 1.62 -15.32 -0.94
CA ARG A 78 0.62 -14.56 -0.20
C ARG A 78 1.22 -13.20 0.14
N PRO A 79 0.96 -12.15 -0.65
CA PRO A 79 1.57 -10.85 -0.39
C PRO A 79 1.09 -10.28 0.94
N SER A 80 1.97 -9.58 1.63
CA SER A 80 1.62 -8.74 2.78
C SER A 80 0.65 -7.65 2.32
N LYS A 81 -0.38 -7.39 3.12
CA LYS A 81 -1.46 -6.46 2.75
C LYS A 81 -1.63 -5.40 3.83
N TRP A 82 -1.75 -4.16 3.40
CA TRP A 82 -2.13 -3.04 4.25
C TRP A 82 -3.26 -2.28 3.60
N ILE A 83 -4.14 -1.74 4.44
CA ILE A 83 -5.28 -0.93 4.03
C ILE A 83 -5.09 0.45 4.62
N THR A 84 -5.09 1.44 3.75
CA THR A 84 -5.01 2.87 4.09
C THR A 84 -6.15 3.60 3.41
N ASP A 85 -6.39 4.82 3.88
CA ASP A 85 -7.24 5.75 3.15
C ASP A 85 -6.42 6.51 2.10
N GLY A 86 -7.12 7.10 1.16
CA GLY A 86 -6.57 8.06 0.22
C GLY A 86 -7.68 8.91 -0.32
N PHE A 87 -7.35 9.86 -1.17
CA PHE A 87 -8.37 10.72 -1.78
C PHE A 87 -7.95 11.22 -3.15
N TRP A 88 -8.95 11.41 -4.01
CA TRP A 88 -8.77 12.01 -5.32
C TRP A 88 -8.34 13.46 -5.19
N VAL A 89 -7.37 13.86 -6.02
CA VAL A 89 -6.80 15.20 -5.98
C VAL A 89 -6.79 15.86 -7.36
N ASN A 90 -7.00 17.17 -7.37
CA ASN A 90 -6.75 17.98 -8.57
C ASN A 90 -5.26 18.28 -8.70
N LYS A 91 -4.73 18.24 -9.94
CA LYS A 91 -3.33 18.60 -10.20
C LYS A 91 -3.04 20.07 -9.89
N THR A 92 -4.03 20.93 -10.05
CA THR A 92 -3.91 22.36 -9.74
C THR A 92 -5.07 22.82 -8.88
N TRP A 93 -4.82 23.84 -8.07
CA TRP A 93 -5.89 24.46 -7.28
C TRP A 93 -6.81 25.34 -8.13
N LEU A 94 -6.32 25.83 -9.27
CA LEU A 94 -7.01 26.82 -10.10
C LEU A 94 -8.18 26.24 -10.90
N TYR A 95 -8.08 25.02 -11.42
CA TYR A 95 -9.15 24.37 -12.20
C TYR A 95 -9.26 22.87 -11.90
N PRO A 96 -10.48 22.29 -11.94
CA PRO A 96 -10.68 20.86 -11.73
C PRO A 96 -9.93 20.07 -12.80
N SER A 97 -8.98 19.25 -12.36
CA SER A 97 -7.98 18.62 -13.23
C SER A 97 -7.53 17.28 -12.66
N CYS A 98 -8.45 16.54 -12.04
CA CYS A 98 -8.16 15.20 -11.54
C CYS A 98 -7.98 14.24 -12.72
N ASN A 99 -6.75 13.81 -12.95
CA ASN A 99 -6.39 12.86 -14.01
C ASN A 99 -6.28 11.43 -13.46
N GLY A 100 -7.24 11.05 -12.61
CA GLY A 100 -7.19 9.80 -11.87
C GLY A 100 -6.08 9.75 -10.81
N GLU A 101 -5.65 10.91 -10.29
CA GLU A 101 -4.61 11.01 -9.27
C GLU A 101 -5.18 10.92 -7.86
N ILE A 102 -4.50 10.17 -7.00
CA ILE A 102 -4.90 9.89 -5.63
C ILE A 102 -3.71 10.12 -4.71
N VAL A 103 -3.90 10.88 -3.63
CA VAL A 103 -2.92 10.99 -2.56
C VAL A 103 -3.23 9.94 -1.50
N THR A 104 -2.20 9.21 -1.06
CA THR A 104 -2.29 8.22 0.02
C THR A 104 -0.99 8.16 0.80
N VAL A 105 -0.98 7.41 1.90
CA VAL A 105 0.18 7.26 2.77
C VAL A 105 0.80 5.89 2.63
N VAL A 106 2.10 5.81 2.85
CA VAL A 106 2.81 4.53 2.95
C VAL A 106 2.57 3.98 4.35
N SER A 107 1.90 2.84 4.43
CA SER A 107 1.68 2.11 5.69
C SER A 107 2.85 1.23 6.11
N ASP A 108 3.84 1.02 5.24
CA ASP A 108 4.94 0.09 5.48
C ASP A 108 6.29 0.81 5.67
N SER A 109 6.84 0.73 6.89
CA SER A 109 8.17 1.22 7.24
C SER A 109 9.32 0.33 6.73
N SER A 110 9.01 -0.89 6.24
CA SER A 110 10.00 -1.89 5.80
C SER A 110 10.74 -1.53 4.51
N HIS A 111 10.35 -0.43 3.84
CA HIS A 111 10.92 0.05 2.58
C HIS A 111 12.45 0.15 2.62
N VAL A 112 13.02 0.56 3.76
CA VAL A 112 14.46 0.84 3.93
C VAL A 112 15.30 -0.43 4.05
N MET A 113 14.74 -1.52 4.57
CA MET A 113 15.52 -2.72 4.91
C MET A 113 15.83 -3.58 3.69
N ALA A 114 14.86 -3.75 2.78
CA ALA A 114 15.02 -4.64 1.63
C ALA A 114 16.10 -4.17 0.63
N ASN A 115 16.27 -2.85 0.45
CA ASN A 115 17.27 -2.32 -0.50
C ASN A 115 18.72 -2.46 0.01
N LYS A 116 18.92 -2.70 1.31
CA LYS A 116 20.25 -2.83 1.92
C LYS A 116 20.71 -4.29 2.08
N LEU A 117 19.80 -5.26 1.93
CA LEU A 117 20.10 -6.67 2.14
C LEU A 117 20.58 -7.34 0.86
N GLU A 118 21.74 -7.98 0.94
CA GLU A 118 22.24 -8.80 -0.16
C GLU A 118 21.39 -10.08 -0.29
N GLY A 119 20.86 -10.33 -1.49
CA GLY A 119 20.05 -11.52 -1.76
C GLY A 119 20.75 -12.84 -1.44
N ILE A 120 22.08 -12.89 -1.55
CA ILE A 120 22.89 -14.07 -1.22
C ILE A 120 22.91 -14.38 0.28
N LEU A 121 22.86 -13.35 1.13
CA LEU A 121 22.79 -13.51 2.58
C LEU A 121 21.44 -14.10 2.99
N LEU A 122 20.35 -13.59 2.41
CA LEU A 122 18.99 -14.11 2.63
C LEU A 122 18.89 -15.60 2.24
N VAL A 123 19.39 -15.95 1.06
CA VAL A 123 19.43 -17.36 0.62
C VAL A 123 20.26 -18.22 1.58
N SER A 124 21.40 -17.73 2.06
CA SER A 124 22.27 -18.48 2.97
C SER A 124 21.64 -18.70 4.35
N ASN A 125 21.01 -17.68 4.92
CA ASN A 125 20.31 -17.76 6.21
C ASN A 125 19.13 -18.72 6.13
N GLN A 126 18.31 -18.59 5.08
CA GLN A 126 17.19 -19.48 4.85
C GLN A 126 17.66 -20.93 4.64
N LEU A 127 18.73 -21.15 3.87
CA LEU A 127 19.29 -22.48 3.65
C LEU A 127 19.74 -23.14 4.96
N ASN A 128 20.41 -22.38 5.83
CA ASN A 128 20.86 -22.89 7.13
C ASN A 128 19.68 -23.27 8.02
N LYS A 129 18.63 -22.44 8.08
CA LYS A 129 17.40 -22.74 8.82
C LYS A 129 16.71 -23.99 8.27
N SER A 130 16.52 -24.07 6.95
CA SER A 130 15.89 -25.22 6.30
C SER A 130 16.65 -26.52 6.56
N LYS A 131 17.99 -26.50 6.54
CA LYS A 131 18.80 -27.68 6.89
C LYS A 131 18.61 -28.13 8.34
N ARG A 132 18.58 -27.19 9.29
CA ARG A 132 18.34 -27.50 10.71
C ARG A 132 16.95 -28.11 10.91
N GLN A 133 15.94 -27.52 10.29
CA GLN A 133 14.56 -28.04 10.33
C GLN A 133 14.46 -29.43 9.70
N LEU A 134 15.13 -29.66 8.57
CA LEU A 134 15.17 -30.97 7.93
C LEU A 134 15.80 -32.03 8.84
N ASN A 135 16.89 -31.70 9.53
CA ASN A 135 17.53 -32.64 10.45
C ASN A 135 16.61 -33.00 11.62
N SER A 136 15.88 -32.02 12.16
CA SER A 136 14.89 -32.26 13.21
C SER A 136 13.74 -33.15 12.72
N LEU A 137 13.17 -32.86 11.54
CA LEU A 137 12.12 -33.68 10.93
C LEU A 137 12.59 -35.11 10.61
N LYS A 138 13.83 -35.27 10.13
CA LYS A 138 14.42 -36.60 9.90
C LYS A 138 14.60 -37.40 11.20
N HIS A 139 14.93 -36.72 12.30
CA HIS A 139 14.99 -37.37 13.60
C HIS A 139 13.61 -37.88 14.03
N GLN A 140 12.59 -37.02 13.95
CA GLN A 140 11.20 -37.40 14.22
C GLN A 140 10.71 -38.53 13.28
N GLN A 141 11.06 -38.47 12.00
CA GLN A 141 10.72 -39.52 11.04
C GLN A 141 11.33 -40.88 11.44
N ASN A 142 12.56 -40.89 11.95
CA ASN A 142 13.21 -42.12 12.41
C ASN A 142 12.53 -42.69 13.66
N GLU A 143 12.14 -41.85 14.62
CA GLU A 143 11.40 -42.24 15.82
C GLU A 143 10.02 -42.83 15.45
N LEU A 144 9.28 -42.16 14.58
CA LEU A 144 7.97 -42.64 14.10
C LEU A 144 8.11 -43.96 13.34
N ARG A 145 9.15 -44.11 12.51
CA ARG A 145 9.43 -45.37 11.82
C ARG A 145 9.80 -46.50 12.78
N TYR A 146 10.47 -46.20 13.88
CA TYR A 146 10.73 -47.16 14.94
C TYR A 146 9.42 -47.57 15.63
N TYR A 147 8.60 -46.61 16.04
CA TYR A 147 7.30 -46.86 16.66
C TYR A 147 6.42 -47.76 15.78
N LEU A 148 6.25 -47.43 14.50
CA LEU A 148 5.43 -48.20 13.55
C LEU A 148 5.96 -49.60 13.24
N ARG A 149 7.23 -49.88 13.55
CA ARG A 149 7.83 -51.21 13.41
C ARG A 149 7.57 -52.08 14.64
N VAL A 150 7.58 -51.48 15.82
CA VAL A 150 7.39 -52.16 17.11
C VAL A 150 5.91 -52.39 17.40
N HIS A 151 5.05 -51.45 17.01
CA HIS A 151 3.62 -51.46 17.26
C HIS A 151 2.83 -51.97 16.06
N GLY A 152 1.85 -52.83 16.33
CA GLY A 152 0.98 -53.41 15.31
C GLY A 152 -0.26 -52.55 15.03
N VAL A 153 -0.92 -52.82 13.90
CA VAL A 153 -2.16 -52.12 13.48
C VAL A 153 -3.30 -52.28 14.50
N GLN A 154 -3.22 -53.29 15.38
CA GLN A 154 -4.20 -53.57 16.42
C GLN A 154 -4.10 -52.60 17.62
N ASP A 155 -3.03 -51.81 17.73
CA ASP A 155 -2.86 -50.84 18.82
C ASP A 155 -3.77 -49.62 18.63
N MET A 156 -4.45 -49.24 19.72
CA MET A 156 -5.28 -48.03 19.75
C MET A 156 -4.42 -46.80 19.46
N GLY A 157 -4.69 -46.14 18.33
CA GLY A 157 -3.94 -44.96 17.89
C GLY A 157 -2.91 -45.21 16.78
N TYR A 158 -2.69 -46.46 16.35
CA TYR A 158 -1.77 -46.78 15.25
C TYR A 158 -2.05 -45.94 13.99
N ASN A 159 -3.32 -45.86 13.58
CA ASN A 159 -3.73 -45.10 12.38
C ASN A 159 -3.41 -43.60 12.49
N ILE A 160 -3.49 -43.03 13.70
CA ILE A 160 -3.16 -41.62 13.94
C ILE A 160 -1.65 -41.40 13.76
N VAL A 161 -0.84 -42.28 14.36
CA VAL A 161 0.63 -42.20 14.26
C VAL A 161 1.10 -42.46 12.83
N ALA A 162 0.49 -43.42 12.13
CA ALA A 162 0.79 -43.70 10.73
C ALA A 162 0.46 -42.50 9.82
N GLY A 163 -0.69 -41.85 10.04
CA GLY A 163 -1.06 -40.61 9.35
C GLY A 163 -0.04 -39.49 9.60
N TYR A 164 0.33 -39.26 10.85
CA TYR A 164 1.33 -38.26 11.21
C TYR A 164 2.73 -38.57 10.62
N ALA A 165 3.13 -39.83 10.58
CA ALA A 165 4.39 -40.25 9.95
C ALA A 165 4.41 -39.95 8.44
N ASN A 166 3.27 -40.14 7.76
CA ASN A 166 3.11 -39.76 6.37
C ASN A 166 3.22 -38.24 6.16
N ASP A 167 2.59 -37.45 7.04
CA ASP A 167 2.70 -35.97 6.99
C ASP A 167 4.16 -35.50 7.17
N ILE A 168 4.88 -36.07 8.13
CA ILE A 168 6.31 -35.79 8.35
C ILE A 168 7.14 -36.19 7.12
N HIS A 169 6.84 -37.31 6.49
CA HIS A 169 7.52 -37.73 5.26
C HIS A 169 7.32 -36.70 4.13
N LEU A 170 6.10 -36.25 3.91
CA LEU A 170 5.77 -35.22 2.91
C LEU A 170 6.45 -33.88 3.22
N GLN A 171 6.54 -33.50 4.50
CA GLN A 171 7.27 -32.30 4.93
C GLN A 171 8.78 -32.41 4.65
N CYS A 172 9.40 -33.56 4.95
CA CYS A 172 10.79 -33.84 4.62
C CYS A 172 11.05 -33.71 3.11
N ASP A 173 10.20 -34.30 2.27
CA ASP A 173 10.35 -34.26 0.82
C ASP A 173 10.19 -32.84 0.26
N THR A 174 9.22 -32.10 0.78
CA THR A 174 9.02 -30.68 0.43
C THR A 174 10.24 -29.85 0.82
N LEU A 175 10.77 -30.04 2.03
CA LEU A 175 11.92 -29.30 2.53
C LEU A 175 13.24 -29.67 1.83
N ASN A 176 13.40 -30.92 1.40
CA ASN A 176 14.52 -31.35 0.55
C ASN A 176 14.51 -30.59 -0.79
N LYS A 177 13.35 -30.47 -1.43
CA LYS A 177 13.18 -29.67 -2.67
C LYS A 177 13.53 -28.19 -2.41
N VAL A 178 13.12 -27.65 -1.26
CA VAL A 178 13.45 -26.27 -0.87
C VAL A 178 14.96 -26.05 -0.78
N ILE A 179 15.65 -26.96 -0.07
CA ILE A 179 17.09 -26.91 0.13
C ILE A 179 17.83 -27.02 -1.21
N ALA A 180 17.38 -27.90 -2.11
CA ALA A 180 18.00 -28.07 -3.42
C ALA A 180 17.99 -26.76 -4.23
N LEU A 181 16.87 -26.04 -4.29
CA LEU A 181 16.82 -24.76 -4.99
C LEU A 181 17.70 -23.69 -4.32
N LEU A 182 17.62 -23.56 -2.99
CA LEU A 182 18.44 -22.58 -2.27
C LEU A 182 19.94 -22.85 -2.48
N GLN A 183 20.35 -24.12 -2.58
CA GLN A 183 21.72 -24.49 -2.95
C GLN A 183 22.07 -24.08 -4.38
N LEU A 184 21.16 -24.25 -5.35
CA LEU A 184 21.37 -23.80 -6.73
C LEU A 184 21.54 -22.28 -6.80
N MET A 185 20.67 -21.52 -6.13
CA MET A 185 20.76 -20.06 -6.06
C MET A 185 22.05 -19.61 -5.37
N LYS A 186 22.45 -20.28 -4.29
CA LYS A 186 23.72 -19.99 -3.59
C LYS A 186 24.93 -20.20 -4.51
N LYS A 187 24.92 -21.25 -5.35
CA LYS A 187 25.98 -21.52 -6.34
C LYS A 187 26.08 -20.46 -7.43
N SER A 188 24.99 -19.77 -7.78
CA SER A 188 25.01 -18.66 -8.75
C SER A 188 25.80 -17.44 -8.24
N GLN A 189 25.94 -17.26 -6.92
CA GLN A 189 26.53 -16.12 -6.20
C GLN A 189 25.87 -14.75 -6.44
N LYS A 190 25.41 -14.48 -7.66
CA LYS A 190 24.64 -13.30 -8.04
C LYS A 190 23.15 -13.60 -7.86
N VAL A 191 22.61 -13.18 -6.71
CA VAL A 191 21.17 -13.25 -6.41
C VAL A 191 20.64 -11.83 -6.24
N ARG A 192 19.70 -11.45 -7.10
CA ARG A 192 19.04 -10.15 -7.05
C ARG A 192 17.73 -10.25 -6.28
N LEU A 193 17.55 -9.35 -5.33
CA LEU A 193 16.28 -9.13 -4.65
C LEU A 193 15.49 -8.05 -5.42
N LEU A 194 14.25 -8.35 -5.76
CA LEU A 194 13.30 -7.45 -6.37
C LEU A 194 12.08 -7.31 -5.47
N ARG A 195 11.68 -6.07 -5.18
CA ARG A 195 10.43 -5.77 -4.49
C ARG A 195 9.33 -5.55 -5.51
N LYS A 196 8.14 -6.06 -5.22
CA LYS A 196 6.93 -5.87 -6.03
C LYS A 196 5.85 -5.26 -5.17
N ASP A 197 5.50 -4.02 -5.49
CA ASP A 197 4.43 -3.26 -4.87
C ASP A 197 3.23 -3.21 -5.82
N ILE A 198 2.05 -3.58 -5.33
CA ILE A 198 0.79 -3.51 -6.08
C ILE A 198 -0.17 -2.62 -5.28
N PHE A 199 -0.65 -1.56 -5.92
CA PHE A 199 -1.66 -0.68 -5.34
C PHE A 199 -3.00 -0.89 -6.05
N THR A 200 -4.03 -1.11 -5.26
CA THR A 200 -5.40 -1.24 -5.74
C THR A 200 -6.29 -0.31 -4.95
N VAL A 201 -7.04 0.52 -5.65
CA VAL A 201 -7.94 1.50 -5.04
C VAL A 201 -9.36 0.99 -5.17
N SER A 202 -10.11 1.04 -4.07
CA SER A 202 -11.54 0.73 -4.02
C SER A 202 -12.33 2.02 -3.79
N TYR A 203 -13.30 2.30 -4.66
CA TYR A 203 -14.17 3.48 -4.58
C TYR A 203 -15.60 3.14 -4.99
N LYS A 204 -16.57 4.00 -4.64
CA LYS A 204 -17.96 3.84 -5.08
C LYS A 204 -18.16 4.50 -6.44
N ASN A 205 -18.73 3.77 -7.39
CA ASN A 205 -19.07 4.29 -8.72
C ASN A 205 -20.37 5.10 -8.68
N ALA A 206 -20.85 5.56 -9.85
CA ALA A 206 -22.05 6.37 -9.94
C ALA A 206 -23.33 5.68 -9.45
N GLU A 207 -23.38 4.35 -9.56
CA GLU A 207 -24.47 3.49 -9.11
C GLU A 207 -24.33 3.09 -7.62
N GLY A 208 -23.31 3.59 -6.92
CA GLY A 208 -23.02 3.24 -5.53
C GLY A 208 -22.34 1.88 -5.33
N LYS A 209 -22.03 1.15 -6.41
CA LYS A 209 -21.29 -0.13 -6.36
C LYS A 209 -19.81 0.12 -6.12
N VAL A 210 -19.17 -0.78 -5.38
CA VAL A 210 -17.72 -0.72 -5.14
C VAL A 210 -16.99 -1.23 -6.38
N GLU A 211 -16.17 -0.37 -6.97
CA GLU A 211 -15.27 -0.68 -8.08
C GLU A 211 -13.83 -0.71 -7.56
N LYS A 212 -12.99 -1.53 -8.19
CA LYS A 212 -11.57 -1.67 -7.85
C LYS A 212 -10.70 -1.47 -9.08
N THR A 213 -9.68 -0.64 -8.95
CA THR A 213 -8.78 -0.32 -10.06
C THR A 213 -7.33 -0.33 -9.60
N HIS A 214 -6.45 -0.92 -10.41
CA HIS A 214 -5.01 -0.90 -10.16
C HIS A 214 -4.43 0.50 -10.40
N CYS A 215 -3.43 0.86 -9.60
CA CYS A 215 -2.77 2.14 -9.70
C CYS A 215 -1.26 2.00 -9.74
N ASN A 216 -0.61 2.93 -10.43
CA ASN A 216 0.83 3.08 -10.47
C ASN A 216 1.24 4.22 -9.54
N VAL A 217 2.39 4.09 -8.88
CA VAL A 217 3.00 5.19 -8.14
C VAL A 217 3.63 6.13 -9.16
N ILE A 218 3.17 7.38 -9.20
CA ILE A 218 3.74 8.40 -10.08
C ILE A 218 4.65 9.35 -9.32
N ARG A 219 4.39 9.62 -8.03
CA ARG A 219 5.21 10.50 -7.20
C ARG A 219 5.28 9.98 -5.78
N GLU A 220 6.38 10.28 -5.13
CA GLU A 220 6.66 9.87 -3.77
C GLU A 220 7.48 10.95 -3.08
N ASP A 221 7.13 11.24 -1.83
CA ASP A 221 7.87 12.18 -1.01
C ASP A 221 9.27 11.64 -0.65
N ALA A 222 10.23 12.54 -0.42
CA ALA A 222 11.60 12.21 -0.02
C ALA A 222 11.68 11.30 1.23
N ASN A 223 10.73 11.41 2.17
CA ASN A 223 10.67 10.59 3.36
C ASN A 223 9.90 9.27 3.16
N HIS A 224 9.44 8.98 1.94
CA HIS A 224 8.65 7.79 1.62
C HIS A 224 7.39 7.64 2.48
N LYS A 225 6.79 8.75 2.95
CA LYS A 225 5.58 8.71 3.79
C LYS A 225 4.29 8.90 3.00
N ILE A 226 4.37 9.62 1.88
CA ILE A 226 3.22 9.91 1.00
C ILE A 226 3.53 9.48 -0.43
N LEU A 227 2.51 8.91 -1.07
CA LEU A 227 2.50 8.54 -2.47
C LEU A 227 1.40 9.29 -3.20
N ILE A 228 1.68 9.64 -4.45
CA ILE A 228 0.65 9.96 -5.43
C ILE A 228 0.54 8.77 -6.36
N LEU A 229 -0.64 8.17 -6.35
CA LEU A 229 -1.03 7.09 -7.23
C LEU A 229 -1.79 7.66 -8.43
N LYS A 230 -1.69 6.98 -9.56
CA LYS A 230 -2.50 7.26 -10.75
C LYS A 230 -3.19 5.98 -11.19
N THR A 231 -4.49 6.07 -11.45
CA THR A 231 -5.23 4.93 -12.02
C THR A 231 -4.62 4.52 -13.36
N LYS A 232 -4.61 3.22 -13.66
CA LYS A 232 -4.04 2.69 -14.90
C LYS A 232 -4.63 3.37 -16.16
N ASP A 233 -5.93 3.68 -16.12
CA ASP A 233 -6.64 4.30 -17.24
C ASP A 233 -6.67 5.84 -17.17
N SER A 234 -6.03 6.44 -16.15
CA SER A 234 -6.09 7.89 -15.86
C SER A 234 -7.52 8.44 -15.71
N ARG A 235 -8.48 7.57 -15.40
CA ARG A 235 -9.89 7.93 -15.23
C ARG A 235 -10.19 8.29 -13.79
N PHE A 236 -11.06 9.28 -13.64
CA PHE A 236 -11.67 9.71 -12.39
C PHE A 236 -13.18 9.41 -12.45
N PRO A 237 -13.79 8.80 -11.44
CA PRO A 237 -15.21 8.43 -11.47
C PRO A 237 -16.13 9.67 -11.53
N SER A 238 -17.18 9.64 -12.35
CA SER A 238 -18.09 10.78 -12.55
C SER A 238 -18.77 11.27 -11.26
N ASN A 239 -19.03 10.37 -10.32
CA ASN A 239 -19.63 10.70 -9.03
C ASN A 239 -18.60 10.90 -7.90
N ALA A 240 -17.30 10.78 -8.15
CA ALA A 240 -16.31 11.13 -7.14
C ALA A 240 -16.16 12.66 -7.05
N TYR A 241 -15.57 13.15 -5.96
CA TYR A 241 -15.13 14.54 -5.84
C TYR A 241 -13.60 14.57 -5.82
N ALA A 242 -12.98 15.58 -6.43
CA ALA A 242 -11.54 15.74 -6.36
C ALA A 242 -11.22 16.90 -5.41
N THR A 243 -10.51 16.58 -4.33
CA THR A 243 -10.10 17.59 -3.35
C THR A 243 -9.11 18.55 -3.99
N THR A 244 -9.31 19.83 -3.73
CA THR A 244 -8.38 20.89 -4.14
C THR A 244 -7.43 21.17 -3.00
N ILE A 245 -6.14 21.02 -3.26
CA ILE A 245 -5.09 21.34 -2.28
C ILE A 245 -4.57 22.74 -2.59
N VAL A 246 -4.49 23.58 -1.57
CA VAL A 246 -3.96 24.94 -1.68
C VAL A 246 -2.46 24.99 -1.37
N PRO A 247 -1.69 25.89 -2.01
CA PRO A 247 -0.23 25.96 -1.85
C PRO A 247 0.25 26.64 -0.56
N TRP A 248 -0.65 27.18 0.26
CA TRP A 248 -0.33 27.78 1.56
C TRP A 248 -0.70 26.85 2.72
N ASN A 249 -0.08 27.09 3.88
CA ASN A 249 -0.35 26.33 5.08
C ASN A 249 -1.66 26.78 5.74
N ILE A 250 -2.32 25.84 6.41
CA ILE A 250 -3.47 26.13 7.28
C ILE A 250 -3.00 25.74 8.68
N ASP A 251 -2.46 26.72 9.40
CA ASP A 251 -1.71 26.51 10.63
C ASP A 251 -2.60 26.24 11.86
N ASP A 252 -3.87 26.64 11.81
CA ASP A 252 -4.79 26.43 12.92
C ASP A 252 -5.41 25.01 12.85
N MET A 253 -4.74 24.06 13.48
CA MET A 253 -5.23 22.68 13.64
C MET A 253 -6.16 22.52 14.86
N ASN A 254 -6.44 23.60 15.60
CA ASN A 254 -7.40 23.52 16.70
C ASN A 254 -8.77 23.14 16.11
N GLU A 255 -9.43 22.15 16.71
CA GLU A 255 -10.70 21.60 16.22
C GLU A 255 -10.63 20.91 14.84
N SER A 256 -9.44 20.47 14.42
CA SER A 256 -9.31 19.70 13.19
C SER A 256 -9.95 18.31 13.31
N MET A 257 -10.72 17.95 12.29
CA MET A 257 -11.46 16.69 12.19
C MET A 257 -11.02 15.93 10.95
N ALA A 258 -10.96 14.61 11.06
CA ALA A 258 -10.59 13.73 9.98
C ALA A 258 -11.81 13.09 9.31
N VAL A 259 -11.78 13.02 7.99
CA VAL A 259 -12.74 12.29 7.16
C VAL A 259 -12.08 10.99 6.70
N THR A 260 -12.54 9.87 7.27
CA THR A 260 -11.98 8.52 7.04
C THR A 260 -13.01 7.55 6.46
N THR A 261 -12.59 6.44 5.86
CA THR A 261 -13.49 5.41 5.33
C THR A 261 -14.14 4.60 6.46
N ARG A 262 -13.54 4.65 7.66
CA ARG A 262 -13.95 3.89 8.84
C ARG A 262 -15.26 4.37 9.48
N PHE A 263 -15.50 5.68 9.52
CA PHE A 263 -16.64 6.28 10.22
C PHE A 263 -17.56 6.99 9.23
N HIS A 264 -18.85 7.12 9.56
CA HIS A 264 -19.78 7.87 8.72
C HIS A 264 -19.58 9.40 8.87
N GLN A 265 -19.40 9.86 10.10
CA GLN A 265 -19.17 11.27 10.42
C GLN A 265 -17.66 11.57 10.53
N PRO A 266 -17.24 12.85 10.43
CA PRO A 266 -15.89 13.25 10.79
C PRO A 266 -15.56 12.85 12.24
N CYS A 267 -14.32 12.47 12.49
CA CYS A 267 -13.85 12.03 13.81
C CYS A 267 -12.58 12.80 14.21
N ALA A 268 -12.18 12.70 15.48
CA ALA A 268 -10.86 13.20 15.88
C ALA A 268 -9.74 12.47 15.10
N ILE A 269 -8.67 13.20 14.81
CA ILE A 269 -7.56 12.75 13.95
C ILE A 269 -6.91 11.45 14.45
N GLU A 270 -6.86 11.26 15.76
CA GLU A 270 -6.27 10.10 16.41
C GLU A 270 -6.98 8.78 16.11
N PHE A 271 -8.29 8.81 15.85
CA PHE A 271 -9.08 7.60 15.55
C PHE A 271 -9.16 7.28 14.05
N ALA A 272 -8.73 8.22 13.20
CA ALA A 272 -8.82 8.09 11.76
C ALA A 272 -7.77 7.14 11.20
N HIS A 273 -8.08 6.48 10.07
CA HIS A 273 -7.09 5.67 9.37
C HIS A 273 -5.96 6.54 8.81
N PRO A 274 -4.72 6.03 8.75
CA PRO A 274 -3.66 6.64 7.96
C PRO A 274 -4.14 6.86 6.52
N GLY A 275 -3.88 8.04 5.96
CA GLY A 275 -4.33 8.47 4.64
C GLY A 275 -5.66 9.22 4.63
N SER A 276 -6.31 9.34 5.78
CA SER A 276 -7.53 10.14 5.92
C SER A 276 -7.24 11.62 5.70
N MET A 277 -8.22 12.32 5.10
CA MET A 277 -8.15 13.77 4.94
C MET A 277 -8.44 14.47 6.27
N ILE A 278 -7.67 15.51 6.57
CA ILE A 278 -7.85 16.37 7.74
C ILE A 278 -8.44 17.68 7.28
N PHE A 279 -9.49 18.12 7.95
CA PHE A 279 -10.17 19.38 7.71
C PHE A 279 -10.19 20.22 8.98
N VAL A 280 -10.01 21.53 8.80
CA VAL A 280 -10.22 22.51 9.86
C VAL A 280 -11.63 23.07 9.70
N SER A 281 -12.35 23.16 10.82
CA SER A 281 -13.71 23.71 10.84
C SER A 281 -13.71 25.15 10.33
N THR A 282 -14.72 25.49 9.53
CA THR A 282 -14.97 26.85 9.08
C THR A 282 -16.46 27.17 9.24
N TYR A 283 -16.93 28.24 8.62
CA TYR A 283 -18.33 28.63 8.66
C TYR A 283 -19.26 27.59 8.00
N MET A 284 -20.52 27.56 8.45
CA MET A 284 -21.62 26.82 7.81
C MET A 284 -21.42 25.28 7.75
N HIS A 285 -20.84 24.67 8.79
CA HIS A 285 -20.56 23.21 8.85
C HIS A 285 -19.64 22.68 7.74
N LYS A 286 -18.88 23.56 7.09
CA LYS A 286 -17.91 23.19 6.06
C LYS A 286 -16.49 23.21 6.62
N GLY A 287 -15.62 22.42 6.01
CA GLY A 287 -14.21 22.33 6.37
C GLY A 287 -13.30 22.81 5.26
N ARG A 288 -12.16 23.40 5.64
CA ARG A 288 -11.03 23.59 4.71
C ARG A 288 -10.06 22.43 4.85
N PHE A 289 -9.68 21.84 3.72
CA PHE A 289 -8.69 20.77 3.69
C PHE A 289 -7.36 21.31 4.21
N ALA A 290 -6.83 20.71 5.26
CA ALA A 290 -5.62 21.18 5.92
C ALA A 290 -4.47 20.17 5.87
N GLY A 291 -4.76 18.88 5.63
CA GLY A 291 -3.69 17.89 5.57
C GLY A 291 -4.17 16.44 5.44
N ILE A 292 -3.23 15.53 5.61
CA ILE A 292 -3.43 14.08 5.57
C ILE A 292 -2.85 13.42 6.82
N LYS A 293 -3.60 12.50 7.40
CA LYS A 293 -3.19 11.74 8.59
C LYS A 293 -2.12 10.70 8.23
N LEU A 294 -0.98 10.73 8.92
CA LEU A 294 0.06 9.68 8.86
C LEU A 294 -0.09 8.70 10.03
N SER A 295 0.66 7.60 10.03
CA SER A 295 0.76 6.71 11.20
C SER A 295 1.32 7.44 12.43
N ASP A 296 2.32 8.28 12.24
CA ASP A 296 3.10 8.95 13.30
C ASP A 296 2.91 10.48 13.35
N GLY A 297 1.85 11.01 12.74
CA GLY A 297 1.59 12.46 12.72
C GLY A 297 0.64 12.85 11.60
N TYR A 298 0.90 13.97 10.93
CA TYR A 298 0.19 14.42 9.74
C TYR A 298 1.12 15.23 8.83
N TYR A 299 0.78 15.32 7.55
CA TYR A 299 1.36 16.30 6.62
C TYR A 299 0.32 17.36 6.27
N ASN A 300 0.76 18.59 6.12
CA ASN A 300 -0.12 19.72 5.79
C ASN A 300 -0.35 19.86 4.27
N SER A 301 -1.32 20.71 3.90
CA SER A 301 -1.67 21.03 2.51
C SER A 301 -0.45 21.42 1.66
N ARG A 302 0.41 22.29 2.18
CA ARG A 302 1.59 22.81 1.46
C ARG A 302 2.61 21.71 1.16
N GLN A 303 2.82 20.75 2.06
CA GLN A 303 3.70 19.61 1.83
C GLN A 303 3.16 18.71 0.72
N ILE A 304 1.84 18.50 0.67
CA ILE A 304 1.20 17.68 -0.36
C ILE A 304 1.21 18.41 -1.71
N ASP A 305 0.95 19.72 -1.73
CA ASP A 305 0.98 20.55 -2.94
C ASP A 305 2.36 20.50 -3.62
N LYS A 306 3.44 20.64 -2.84
CA LYS A 306 4.82 20.46 -3.35
C LYS A 306 5.02 19.09 -3.99
N LEU A 307 4.45 18.04 -3.40
CA LEU A 307 4.55 16.68 -3.93
C LEU A 307 3.77 16.52 -5.25
N ILE A 308 2.61 17.17 -5.41
CA ILE A 308 1.83 17.14 -6.66
C ILE A 308 2.60 17.74 -7.83
N HIS A 309 3.45 18.74 -7.55
CA HIS A 309 4.24 19.45 -8.55
C HIS A 309 5.64 18.87 -8.79
N LEU A 310 6.00 17.74 -8.17
CA LEU A 310 7.22 17.01 -8.54
C LEU A 310 7.11 16.38 -9.94
N GLU A 311 8.25 16.08 -10.55
CA GLU A 311 8.29 15.30 -11.78
C GLU A 311 7.76 13.87 -11.54
N GLU A 312 7.06 13.33 -12.54
CA GLU A 312 6.56 11.96 -12.48
C GLU A 312 7.75 10.98 -12.54
N LYS A 313 7.73 9.96 -11.68
CA LYS A 313 8.64 8.82 -11.78
C LYS A 313 8.30 8.05 -13.05
N ASN A 314 9.28 7.95 -13.97
CA ASN A 314 9.22 7.10 -15.15
C ASN A 314 9.37 5.62 -14.78
#